data_AF-A0A511VBT0-F1
#
_entry.id   AF-A0A511VBT0-F1
#
_cell.length_a   1.000
_cell.length_b   1.000
_cell.length_c   1.000
_cell.angle_alpha   90.00
_cell.angle_beta   90.00
_cell.angle_gamma   90.00
#
_symmetry.space_group_name_H-M   'P 1'
#
loop_
_entity.id
_entity.type
_entity.pdbx_description
1 polymer ?
#
loop_
_entity_poly.entity_id
_entity_poly.type
_entity_poly.pdbx_seq_one_letter_code
_entity_poly.pdbx_strand_id
1 'polypeptide(L)'
;MKLIKLINFFNGFMLVLGLYCLYQTYLLYTFVPDGERMGLYFLGMEINDKLPIEDRFTWANIFAAIGSFCILIALIFSLVIKKNKN
;
A
#
# COMPACT_ATOMS: atom_id res chain seq x y z
N MET A 1 13.50 -3.45 -27.61
CA MET A 1 12.38 -4.31 -27.14
C MET A 1 12.45 -4.71 -25.66
N LYS A 2 13.64 -4.97 -25.07
CA LYS A 2 13.76 -5.34 -23.64
C LYS A 2 13.38 -4.22 -22.65
N LEU A 3 13.74 -2.97 -22.94
CA LEU A 3 13.47 -1.81 -22.06
C LEU A 3 11.97 -1.52 -21.87
N ILE A 4 11.17 -1.55 -22.95
CA ILE A 4 9.72 -1.32 -22.89
C ILE A 4 9.02 -2.42 -22.08
N LYS A 5 9.46 -3.67 -22.21
CA LYS A 5 8.94 -4.78 -21.40
C LYS A 5 9.27 -4.59 -19.91
N LEU A 6 10.47 -4.10 -19.60
CA LEU A 6 10.89 -3.78 -18.24
C LEU A 6 10.04 -2.66 -17.63
N ILE A 7 9.80 -1.57 -18.37
CA ILE A 7 8.94 -0.46 -17.91
C ILE A 7 7.51 -0.93 -17.69
N ASN A 8 6.95 -1.76 -18.57
CA ASN A 8 5.62 -2.34 -18.37
C ASN A 8 5.53 -3.21 -17.12
N PHE A 9 6.58 -3.99 -16.83
CA PHE A 9 6.66 -4.80 -15.62
C PHE A 9 6.68 -3.93 -14.36
N PHE A 10 7.55 -2.91 -14.31
CA PHE A 10 7.58 -1.97 -13.18
C PHE A 10 6.26 -1.21 -13.00
N ASN A 11 5.62 -0.82 -14.11
CA ASN A 11 4.33 -0.16 -14.08
C ASN A 11 3.24 -1.07 -13.48
N GLY A 12 3.18 -2.32 -13.92
CA GLY A 12 2.26 -3.32 -13.34
C GLY A 12 2.55 -3.58 -11.87
N PHE A 13 3.82 -3.69 -11.49
CA PHE A 13 4.23 -3.85 -10.09
C PHE A 13 3.79 -2.67 -9.21
N MET A 14 3.96 -1.44 -9.70
CA MET A 14 3.53 -0.23 -8.98
C MET A 14 2.01 -0.17 -8.80
N LEU A 15 1.22 -0.63 -9.79
CA LEU A 15 -0.23 -0.74 -9.64
C LEU A 15 -0.62 -1.74 -8.56
N VAL A 16 -0.01 -2.93 -8.56
CA VAL A 16 -0.28 -3.96 -7.56
C VAL A 16 0.10 -3.49 -6.16
N LEU A 17 1.26 -2.86 -6.02
CA LEU A 17 1.72 -2.29 -4.75
C LEU A 17 0.79 -1.18 -4.26
N GLY A 18 0.37 -0.28 -5.17
CA GLY A 18 -0.55 0.81 -4.84
C GLY A 18 -1.92 0.31 -4.37
N LEU A 19 -2.48 -0.68 -5.06
CA LEU A 19 -3.75 -1.33 -4.67
C LEU A 19 -3.61 -2.07 -3.33
N TYR A 20 -2.48 -2.74 -3.10
CA TYR A 20 -2.18 -3.39 -1.83
C TYR A 20 -2.14 -2.38 -0.67
N CYS A 21 -1.48 -1.23 -0.86
CA CYS A 21 -1.46 -0.16 0.14
C CYS A 21 -2.87 0.39 0.42
N LEU A 22 -3.69 0.61 -0.61
CA LEU A 22 -5.08 1.04 -0.41
C LEU A 22 -5.93 -0.02 0.31
N TYR A 23 -5.69 -1.30 0.04
CA TYR A 23 -6.32 -2.38 0.78
C TYR A 23 -5.92 -2.36 2.27
N GLN A 24 -4.64 -2.13 2.58
CA GLN A 24 -4.19 -1.97 3.96
C GLN A 24 -4.82 -0.75 4.65
N THR A 25 -4.93 0.37 3.93
CA THR A 25 -5.69 1.54 4.41
C THR A 25 -7.14 1.16 4.75
N TYR A 26 -7.83 0.47 3.85
CA TYR A 26 -9.20 0.01 4.09
C TYR A 26 -9.29 -0.87 5.34
N LEU A 27 -8.37 -1.83 5.50
CA LEU A 27 -8.34 -2.68 6.69
C LEU A 27 -8.16 -1.87 7.98
N LEU A 28 -7.24 -0.90 7.98
CA LEU A 28 -6.96 -0.08 9.16
C LEU A 28 -8.12 0.86 9.52
N TYR A 29 -8.91 1.32 8.55
CA TYR A 29 -10.11 2.14 8.79
C TYR A 29 -11.35 1.35 9.18
N THR A 30 -11.53 0.13 8.65
CA THR A 30 -12.78 -0.64 8.77
C THR A 30 -12.71 -1.76 9.80
N PHE A 31 -11.56 -2.40 9.96
CA PHE A 31 -11.40 -3.41 10.99
C PHE A 31 -10.93 -2.74 12.28
N VAL A 32 -11.83 -2.71 13.26
CA VAL A 32 -11.42 -2.67 14.66
C VAL A 32 -10.85 -4.06 14.95
N PRO A 33 -9.53 -4.22 15.19
CA PRO A 33 -9.04 -5.47 15.72
C PRO A 33 -9.61 -5.57 17.12
N ASP A 34 -10.65 -6.38 17.28
CA ASP A 34 -10.84 -7.09 18.53
C ASP A 34 -9.57 -7.91 18.75
N GLY A 35 -8.63 -7.34 19.50
CA GLY A 35 -7.50 -8.00 20.21
C GLY A 35 -6.51 -8.88 19.45
N GLU A 36 -6.81 -9.43 18.28
CA GLU A 36 -6.23 -10.72 17.87
C GLU A 36 -5.16 -10.62 16.77
N ARG A 37 -4.94 -9.45 16.16
CA ARG A 37 -4.09 -9.38 14.94
C ARG A 37 -2.91 -8.41 14.98
N MET A 38 -2.83 -7.53 15.98
CA MET A 38 -1.66 -6.66 16.19
C MET A 38 -1.13 -6.83 17.61
N GLY A 39 -0.87 -8.08 18.01
CA GLY A 39 0.00 -8.32 19.15
C GLY A 39 1.43 -7.91 18.78
N LEU A 40 1.94 -6.86 19.42
CA LEU A 40 3.37 -6.58 19.44
C LEU A 40 4.05 -7.71 20.21
N TYR A 41 4.58 -8.71 19.51
CA TYR A 41 5.41 -9.74 20.13
C TYR A 41 6.78 -9.14 20.47
N PHE A 42 6.88 -8.48 21.63
CA PHE A 42 8.16 -8.21 22.27
C PHE A 42 8.39 -9.32 23.32
N LEU A 43 9.39 -10.17 23.08
CA LEU A 43 9.85 -11.20 24.04
C LEU A 43 8.79 -12.22 24.51
N GLY A 44 7.88 -12.67 23.63
CA GLY A 44 6.99 -13.79 23.94
C GLY A 44 5.92 -13.50 25.00
N MET A 45 5.74 -12.23 25.37
CA MET A 45 4.59 -11.76 26.14
C MET A 45 3.61 -11.09 25.18
N GLU A 46 2.35 -11.55 25.21
CA GLU A 46 1.25 -10.87 24.56
C GLU A 46 0.99 -9.57 25.32
N ILE A 47 1.64 -8.49 24.90
CA ILE A 47 1.34 -7.15 25.40
C ILE A 47 -0.02 -6.79 24.81
N ASN A 48 -1.09 -7.01 25.59
CA ASN A 48 -2.47 -6.64 25.27
C ASN A 48 -2.69 -5.11 25.30
N ASP A 49 -1.64 -4.34 24.98
CA ASP A 49 -1.73 -2.91 24.76
C ASP A 49 -2.27 -2.74 23.35
N LYS A 50 -3.59 -2.55 23.29
CA LYS A 50 -4.27 -2.04 22.10
C LYS A 50 -3.44 -0.86 21.58
N LEU A 51 -2.87 -1.01 20.38
CA LEU A 51 -2.26 0.12 19.66
C LEU A 51 -3.19 1.33 19.82
N PRO A 52 -2.68 2.49 20.29
CA PRO A 52 -3.49 3.70 20.39
C PRO A 52 -4.25 3.86 19.09
N ILE A 53 -5.57 4.04 19.19
CA ILE A 53 -6.45 4.16 18.01
C ILE A 53 -5.92 5.27 17.06
N GLU A 54 -5.25 6.27 17.64
CA GLU A 54 -4.56 7.37 16.96
C GLU A 54 -3.41 6.92 16.03
N ASP A 55 -2.63 5.90 16.42
CA ASP A 55 -1.56 5.36 15.57
C ASP A 55 -2.12 4.64 14.36
N ARG A 56 -3.28 3.97 14.52
CA ARG A 56 -3.91 3.21 13.43
C ARG A 56 -4.33 4.11 12.28
N PHE A 57 -4.97 5.24 12.58
CA PHE A 57 -5.36 6.22 11.58
C PHE A 57 -4.15 6.89 10.93
N THR A 58 -3.08 7.12 11.70
CA THR A 58 -1.82 7.64 11.19
C THR A 58 -1.21 6.68 10.16
N TRP A 59 -1.11 5.39 10.48
CA TRP A 59 -0.65 4.37 9.54
C TRP A 59 -1.56 4.23 8.32
N ALA A 60 -2.89 4.27 8.51
CA ALA A 60 -3.85 4.19 7.42
C ALA A 60 -3.68 5.32 6.41
N ASN A 61 -3.49 6.56 6.90
CA ASN A 61 -3.20 7.73 6.09
C ASN A 61 -1.87 7.63 5.34
N ILE A 62 -0.82 7.12 5.99
CA ILE A 62 0.48 6.90 5.34
C ILE A 62 0.34 5.89 4.19
N PHE A 63 -0.34 4.76 4.42
CA PHE A 63 -0.61 3.77 3.38
C PHE A 63 -1.48 4.35 2.25
N ALA A 64 -2.42 5.24 2.55
CA ALA A 64 -3.27 5.89 1.56
C ALA A 64 -2.46 6.83 0.66
N ALA A 65 -1.57 7.62 1.28
CA ALA A 65 -0.68 8.53 0.57
C ALA A 65 0.30 7.77 -0.33
N ILE A 66 0.94 6.72 0.19
CA ILE A 66 1.86 5.89 -0.60
C ILE A 66 1.12 5.18 -1.73
N GLY A 67 -0.04 4.57 -1.44
CA GLY A 67 -0.84 3.84 -2.42
C GLY A 67 -1.32 4.72 -3.57
N SER A 68 -1.86 5.90 -3.24
CA SER A 68 -2.29 6.88 -4.24
C SER A 68 -1.14 7.41 -5.08
N PHE A 69 0.04 7.66 -4.49
CA PHE A 69 1.23 8.09 -5.21
C PHE A 69 1.74 7.02 -6.19
N CYS A 70 1.78 5.75 -5.76
CA CYS A 70 2.14 4.63 -6.63
C CYS A 70 1.21 4.51 -7.84
N ILE A 71 -0.11 4.68 -7.64
CA ILE A 71 -1.09 4.66 -8.73
C ILE A 71 -0.90 5.84 -9.67
N LEU A 72 -0.62 7.04 -9.14
CA LEU A 72 -0.36 8.23 -9.96
C LEU A 72 0.86 8.02 -10.87
N ILE A 73 1.96 7.52 -10.32
CA ILE A 73 3.18 7.18 -11.09
C ILE A 73 2.86 6.16 -12.17
N ALA A 74 2.08 5.13 -11.83
CA ALA A 74 1.71 4.09 -12.79
C ALA A 74 0.84 4.63 -13.95
N LEU A 75 -0.09 5.55 -13.65
CA LEU A 75 -0.89 6.22 -14.68
C LEU A 75 -0.01 7.07 -15.61
N ILE A 76 0.95 7.82 -15.05
CA ILE A 76 1.90 8.62 -15.84
C ILE A 76 2.72 7.71 -16.76
N PHE A 77 3.28 6.61 -16.25
CA PHE A 77 4.02 5.67 -17.08
C PHE A 77 3.14 5.04 -18.17
N SER A 78 1.89 4.73 -17.86
CA SER A 78 0.93 4.20 -18.84
C SER A 78 0.68 5.18 -19.99
N LEU A 79 0.55 6.47 -19.69
CA LEU A 79 0.39 7.53 -20.70
C LEU A 79 1.65 7.69 -21.56
N VAL A 80 2.83 7.68 -20.95
CA VAL A 80 4.11 7.77 -21.66
C VAL A 80 4.31 6.57 -22.59
N ILE A 81 4.01 5.36 -22.14
CA ILE A 81 4.08 4.15 -22.96
C ILE A 81 3.10 4.23 -24.13
N LYS A 82 1.87 4.71 -23.90
CA LYS A 82 0.87 4.89 -24.96
C LYS A 82 1.33 5.90 -26.01
N LYS A 83 1.91 7.03 -25.60
CA LYS A 83 2.45 8.05 -26.50
C LYS A 83 3.62 7.54 -27.34
N ASN A 84 4.47 6.68 -26.79
CA ASN A 84 5.61 6.10 -27.52
C ASN A 84 5.23 4.94 -28.46
N LYS A 85 3.99 4.44 -28.40
CA LYS A 85 3.47 3.39 -29.28
C LYS A 85 2.66 3.94 -30.47
N ASN A 86 2.13 5.16 -30.35
CA ASN A 86 1.49 5.90 -31.44
C ASN A 86 2.52 6.72 -32.21
#